data_AF-A0A8S4QUV0-F1
#
_entry.id   AF-A0A8S4QUV0-F1
#
_cell.length_a   1.000
_cell.length_b   1.000
_cell.length_c   1.000
_cell.angle_alpha   90.00
_cell.angle_beta   90.00
_cell.angle_gamma   90.00
#
_symmetry.space_group_name_H-M   'P 1'
#
loop_
_entity.id
_entity.type
_entity.pdbx_description
1 polymer ?
#
loop_
_entity_poly.entity_id
_entity_poly.type
_entity_poly.pdbx_seq_one_letter_code
_entity_poly.pdbx_strand_id
1 'polypeptide(L)'
;MLLSGRNKQCGSSSPGQTGHCPLNKHLSISGITDSPLCRACMETEETPIHIMLQCNGVAEQRAARLGSTATLHEALGDLGGLLSFWSELGWME
;
A
#
# COMPACT_ATOMS: atom_id res chain seq x y z
N MET A 1 -5.94 -30.42 -21.00
CA MET A 1 -5.10 -31.33 -20.19
C MET A 1 -3.91 -30.48 -19.73
N LEU A 2 -3.67 -30.19 -18.44
CA LEU A 2 -3.39 -31.10 -17.29
C LEU A 2 -2.19 -32.02 -17.61
N LEU A 3 -1.10 -32.17 -16.84
CA LEU A 3 -0.60 -31.56 -15.57
C LEU A 3 0.92 -31.25 -15.76
N SER A 4 1.75 -30.77 -14.82
CA SER A 4 1.62 -30.49 -13.37
C SER A 4 2.55 -29.34 -12.92
N GLY A 5 2.64 -29.10 -11.60
CA GLY A 5 3.32 -27.95 -10.99
C GLY A 5 4.82 -28.06 -10.66
N ARG A 6 5.35 -26.95 -10.12
CA ARG A 6 6.53 -26.91 -9.25
C ARG A 6 6.26 -26.03 -8.03
N ASN A 7 5.98 -26.71 -6.93
CA ASN A 7 5.96 -26.15 -5.58
C ASN A 7 7.26 -25.39 -5.28
N LYS A 8 7.17 -24.13 -4.83
CA LYS A 8 8.24 -23.39 -4.17
C LYS A 8 7.72 -22.81 -2.85
N GLN A 9 7.48 -23.70 -1.90
CA GLN A 9 7.59 -23.34 -0.49
C GLN A 9 9.01 -22.83 -0.25
N CYS A 10 9.17 -21.52 -0.03
CA CYS A 10 10.41 -20.96 0.48
C CYS A 10 10.21 -20.73 1.99
N GLY A 11 10.86 -21.55 2.81
CA GLY A 11 10.70 -21.49 4.25
C GLY A 11 11.47 -20.32 4.89
N SER A 12 10.81 -19.65 5.84
CA SER A 12 11.40 -19.22 7.11
C SER A 12 12.84 -18.65 7.08
N SER A 13 13.00 -17.38 6.71
CA SER A 13 13.89 -16.44 7.39
C SER A 13 13.67 -15.02 6.85
N SER A 14 13.12 -14.13 7.70
CA SER A 14 12.73 -12.77 7.33
C SER A 14 13.92 -11.81 7.23
N PRO A 15 13.98 -10.97 6.18
CA PRO A 15 14.71 -9.71 6.25
C PRO A 15 13.82 -8.54 5.79
N GLY A 16 13.44 -7.67 6.73
CA GLY A 16 12.94 -6.33 6.39
C GLY A 16 11.43 -6.19 6.12
N GLN A 17 10.56 -6.94 6.81
CA GLN A 17 9.18 -6.47 6.98
C GLN A 17 9.17 -5.16 7.79
N THR A 18 9.08 -4.02 7.11
CA THR A 18 8.53 -2.79 7.69
C THR A 18 7.02 -2.99 7.81
N GLY A 19 6.65 -3.82 8.80
CA GLY A 19 5.39 -4.58 8.89
C GLY A 19 4.13 -3.76 9.21
N HIS A 20 3.92 -2.65 8.50
CA HIS A 20 2.73 -1.81 8.63
C HIS A 20 2.15 -1.34 7.28
N CYS A 21 2.88 -1.37 6.15
CA CYS A 21 2.26 -1.22 4.82
C CYS A 21 3.18 -1.69 3.67
N PRO A 22 2.91 -2.82 2.98
CA PRO A 22 3.73 -3.32 1.89
C PRO A 22 3.39 -2.59 0.57
N LEU A 23 4.01 -1.43 0.34
CA LEU A 23 3.76 -0.58 -0.84
C LEU A 23 4.61 -0.97 -2.06
N ASN A 24 4.02 -0.94 -3.27
CA ASN A 24 4.65 -1.40 -4.51
C ASN A 24 5.90 -0.61 -4.90
N LYS A 25 6.08 0.66 -4.48
CA LYS A 25 7.38 1.34 -4.63
C LYS A 25 8.50 0.62 -3.87
N HIS A 26 8.25 0.20 -2.63
CA HIS A 26 9.24 -0.53 -1.85
C HIS A 26 9.47 -1.92 -2.45
N LEU A 27 8.39 -2.62 -2.78
CA LEU A 27 8.45 -3.98 -3.34
C LEU A 27 9.09 -4.03 -4.73
N SER A 28 8.90 -3.03 -5.60
CA SER A 28 9.50 -2.99 -6.95
C SER A 28 10.99 -2.72 -6.91
N ILE A 29 11.44 -1.81 -6.03
CA ILE A 29 12.86 -1.58 -5.75
C ILE A 29 13.53 -2.85 -5.19
N SER A 30 12.80 -3.66 -4.42
CA SER A 30 13.24 -4.97 -3.92
C SER A 30 13.04 -6.14 -4.91
N GLY A 31 12.50 -5.92 -6.12
CA GLY A 31 12.27 -6.95 -7.12
C GLY A 31 11.16 -7.97 -6.78
N ILE A 32 10.24 -7.61 -5.89
CA ILE A 32 9.13 -8.46 -5.41
C ILE A 32 7.85 -8.28 -6.24
N THR A 33 7.68 -7.14 -6.93
CA THR A 33 6.60 -6.88 -7.89
C THR A 33 7.15 -6.40 -9.24
N ASP A 34 6.60 -6.93 -10.33
CA ASP A 34 6.92 -6.55 -11.71
C ASP A 34 6.50 -5.11 -12.08
N SER A 35 5.69 -4.44 -11.24
CA SER A 35 5.20 -3.08 -11.50
C SER A 35 5.23 -2.18 -10.26
N PRO A 36 5.75 -0.95 -10.37
CA PRO A 36 5.72 0.03 -9.29
C PRO A 36 4.35 0.73 -9.13
N LEU A 37 3.37 0.45 -10.00
CA LEU A 37 2.08 1.15 -10.05
C LEU A 37 1.21 0.90 -8.81
N CYS A 38 0.42 1.92 -8.47
CA CYS A 38 -0.59 1.90 -7.42
C CYS A 38 -1.71 0.92 -7.73
N ARG A 39 -1.95 -0.05 -6.85
CA ARG A 39 -2.98 -1.09 -7.00
C ARG A 39 -4.41 -0.54 -7.03
N ALA A 40 -4.63 0.70 -6.59
CA ALA A 40 -5.95 1.34 -6.58
C ALA A 40 -6.29 2.12 -7.85
N CYS A 41 -5.34 2.87 -8.43
CA CYS A 41 -5.60 3.66 -9.65
C CYS A 41 -4.89 3.14 -10.90
N MET A 42 -3.83 2.35 -10.78
CA MET A 42 -2.98 1.86 -11.88
C MET A 42 -2.32 2.95 -12.75
N GLU A 43 -2.38 4.23 -12.36
CA GLU A 43 -1.90 5.38 -13.14
C GLU A 43 -0.53 5.90 -12.69
N THR A 44 -0.17 5.77 -11.41
CA THR A 44 1.01 6.39 -10.79
C THR A 44 1.73 5.40 -9.88
N GLU A 45 3.00 5.64 -9.55
CA GLU A 45 3.76 4.85 -8.59
C GLU A 45 3.09 4.79 -7.20
N GLU A 46 3.07 3.60 -6.60
CA GLU A 46 2.47 3.37 -5.28
C GLU A 46 3.35 3.90 -4.15
N THR A 47 3.07 5.12 -3.69
CA THR A 47 3.80 5.77 -2.60
C THR A 47 2.85 6.21 -1.48
N PRO A 48 3.29 6.34 -0.21
CA PRO A 48 2.43 6.82 0.86
C PRO A 48 1.85 8.20 0.53
N ILE A 49 2.66 9.09 -0.04
CA ILE A 49 2.27 10.42 -0.51
C ILE A 49 1.17 10.34 -1.55
N HIS A 50 1.34 9.48 -2.56
CA HIS A 50 0.32 9.29 -3.60
C HIS A 50 -1.00 8.83 -2.98
N ILE A 51 -0.98 7.80 -2.13
CA ILE A 51 -2.17 7.20 -1.53
C ILE A 51 -2.88 8.20 -0.60
N MET A 52 -2.13 8.83 0.30
CA MET A 52 -2.64 9.72 1.34
C MET A 52 -3.07 11.09 0.83
N LEU A 53 -2.61 11.56 -0.33
CA LEU A 53 -2.89 12.94 -0.80
C LEU A 53 -3.39 13.06 -2.24
N GLN A 54 -3.09 12.11 -3.14
CA GLN A 54 -3.23 12.30 -4.59
C GLN A 54 -4.04 11.21 -5.31
N CYS A 55 -4.19 10.03 -4.72
CA CYS A 55 -4.72 8.87 -5.42
C CYS A 55 -6.24 8.99 -5.60
N ASN A 56 -6.70 8.97 -6.84
CA ASN A 56 -8.13 8.99 -7.19
C ASN A 56 -8.84 7.70 -6.76
N GLY A 57 -8.17 6.55 -6.88
CA GLY A 57 -8.74 5.23 -6.54
C GLY A 57 -9.05 5.00 -5.05
N VAL A 58 -8.55 5.87 -4.16
CA VAL A 58 -8.89 5.85 -2.72
C VAL A 58 -9.41 7.21 -2.20
N ALA A 59 -9.91 8.06 -3.11
CA ALA A 59 -10.32 9.42 -2.77
C ALA A 59 -11.51 9.47 -1.79
N GLU A 60 -12.44 8.52 -1.89
CA GLU A 60 -13.61 8.43 -1.01
C GLU A 60 -13.19 8.02 0.42
N GLN A 61 -12.40 6.96 0.55
CA GLN A 61 -11.87 6.49 1.85
C GLN A 61 -10.99 7.55 2.51
N ARG A 62 -10.17 8.26 1.71
CA ARG A 62 -9.38 9.40 2.19
C ARG A 62 -10.28 10.50 2.73
N ALA A 63 -11.29 10.93 1.97
CA ALA A 63 -12.23 11.97 2.44
C ALA A 63 -13.02 11.52 3.68
N ALA A 64 -13.36 10.23 3.80
CA ALA A 64 -14.12 9.67 4.93
C ALA A 64 -13.29 9.46 6.22
N ARG A 65 -11.96 9.35 6.13
CA ARG A 65 -11.08 9.01 7.27
C ARG A 65 -10.03 10.06 7.61
N LEU A 66 -9.49 10.74 6.61
CA LEU A 66 -8.51 11.83 6.74
C LEU A 66 -9.14 13.21 6.49
N GLY A 67 -10.26 13.28 5.77
CA GLY A 67 -10.88 14.54 5.35
C GLY A 67 -10.06 15.24 4.26
N SER A 68 -10.05 16.58 4.28
CA SER A 68 -9.28 17.41 3.35
C SER A 68 -7.87 17.71 3.86
N THR A 69 -7.02 16.69 3.96
CA THR A 69 -5.59 16.87 4.22
C THR A 69 -4.89 17.39 2.96
N ALA A 70 -4.26 18.56 3.03
CA ALA A 70 -3.45 19.11 1.93
C ALA A 70 -1.98 18.65 2.01
N THR A 71 -1.52 18.24 3.20
CA THR A 71 -0.13 17.90 3.50
C THR A 71 -0.01 16.60 4.29
N LEU A 72 1.16 15.95 4.22
CA LEU A 72 1.49 14.81 5.08
C LEU A 72 1.42 15.16 6.57
N HIS A 73 1.81 16.38 6.95
CA HIS A 73 1.84 16.79 8.36
C HIS A 73 0.43 16.82 8.97
N GLU A 74 -0.57 17.29 8.23
CA GLU A 74 -1.97 17.26 8.65
C GLU A 74 -2.47 15.82 8.79
N ALA A 75 -2.17 14.95 7.81
CA ALA A 75 -2.57 13.54 7.84
C ALA A 75 -1.89 12.73 8.96
N LEU A 76 -0.68 13.12 9.38
CA LEU A 76 0.03 12.55 10.53
C LEU A 76 -0.44 13.14 11.88
N GLY A 77 -1.14 14.29 11.85
CA GLY A 77 -1.71 14.92 13.05
C GLY A 77 -2.90 14.14 13.63
N ASP A 78 -3.61 13.38 12.80
CA ASP A 78 -4.64 12.41 13.23
C ASP A 78 -4.20 10.98 12.94
N LEU A 79 -3.43 10.41 13.88
CA LEU A 79 -3.03 9.01 13.84
C LEU A 79 -4.23 8.03 13.90
N GLY A 80 -5.37 8.45 14.47
CA GLY A 80 -6.57 7.61 14.58
C GLY A 80 -7.28 7.47 13.23
N GLY A 81 -7.52 8.60 12.55
CA GLY A 81 -8.01 8.64 11.18
C GLY A 81 -7.07 7.94 10.21
N LEU A 82 -5.75 8.12 10.36
CA LEU A 82 -4.73 7.47 9.55
C LEU A 82 -4.74 5.94 9.68
N LEU A 83 -4.74 5.40 10.90
CA LEU A 83 -4.82 3.95 11.13
C LEU A 83 -6.14 3.37 10.60
N SER A 84 -7.25 4.10 10.77
CA SER A 84 -8.56 3.71 10.24
C SER A 84 -8.58 3.65 8.71
N PHE A 85 -7.95 4.64 8.05
CA PHE A 85 -7.78 4.69 6.60
C PHE A 85 -7.01 3.49 6.05
N TRP A 86 -5.81 3.21 6.59
CA TRP A 86 -5.00 2.07 6.13
C TRP A 86 -5.65 0.70 6.43
N SER A 87 -6.41 0.61 7.53
CA SER A 87 -7.19 -0.59 7.89
C SER A 87 -8.34 -0.84 6.90
N GLU A 88 -9.05 0.21 6.49
CA GLU A 88 -10.15 0.13 5.53
C GLU A 88 -9.67 -0.25 4.12
N LEU A 89 -8.47 0.18 3.73
CA LEU A 89 -7.84 -0.27 2.48
C LEU A 89 -7.43 -1.75 2.53
N GLY A 90 -7.27 -2.34 3.73
CA GLY A 90 -6.74 -3.69 3.91
C GLY A 90 -5.27 -3.81 3.50
N TRP A 91 -4.49 -2.72 3.61
CA TRP A 91 -3.07 -2.68 3.22
C TRP A 91 -2.12 -2.71 4.44
N MET A 92 -2.63 -3.08 5.61
CA MET A 92 -1.83 -3.48 6.76
C MET A 92 -2.11 -4.97 7.01
N GLU A 93 -1.07 -5.80 7.03
CA GLU A 93 -1.12 -7.22 7.44
C GLU A 93 -0.66 -7.37 8.89
#